data_AF-A0AAP3AM09-F1
#
_entry.id   AF-A0AAP3AM09-F1
#
_cell.length_a   1.000
_cell.length_b   1.000
_cell.length_c   1.000
_cell.angle_alpha   90.00
_cell.angle_beta   90.00
_cell.angle_gamma   90.00
#
_symmetry.space_group_name_H-M   'P 1'
#
loop_
_entity.id
_entity.type
_entity.pdbx_description
1 polymer ?
#
loop_
_entity_poly.entity_id
_entity_poly.type
_entity_poly.pdbx_seq_one_letter_code
_entity_poly.pdbx_strand_id
1 'polypeptide(L)'
;MEIRVENPNHFKINEVIEKNLEMLYKLSLAGVKTISTAIDYYSIAEVYKRYSWIESNKERKELTASQCKVTVKTVENALALMESEIEMRS
;
A
#
# COMPACT_ATOMS: atom_id res chain seq x y z
N MET A 1 -43.03 15.24 -4.35
CA MET A 1 -42.12 14.63 -3.37
C MET A 1 -40.80 14.42 -4.10
N GLU A 2 -39.83 15.29 -3.88
CA GLU A 2 -38.52 15.19 -4.54
C GLU A 2 -37.68 14.13 -3.83
N ILE A 3 -37.39 13.04 -4.54
CA ILE A 3 -36.45 12.03 -4.07
C ILE A 3 -35.05 12.64 -4.24
N ARG A 4 -34.45 13.07 -3.13
CA ARG A 4 -33.04 13.45 -3.10
C ARG A 4 -32.21 12.17 -3.13
N VAL A 5 -31.55 11.91 -4.25
CA VAL A 5 -30.53 10.87 -4.32
C VAL A 5 -29.31 11.40 -3.58
N GLU A 6 -29.08 10.91 -2.37
CA GLU A 6 -27.85 11.20 -1.63
C GLU A 6 -26.65 10.72 -2.45
N ASN A 7 -25.61 11.55 -2.53
CA ASN A 7 -24.37 11.18 -3.19
C ASN A 7 -23.85 9.88 -2.53
N PRO A 8 -23.66 8.78 -3.26
CA PRO A 8 -23.27 7.48 -2.69
C PRO A 8 -21.92 7.48 -1.97
N ASN A 9 -21.18 8.60 -2.04
CA ASN A 9 -19.91 8.81 -1.36
C ASN A 9 -20.01 9.66 -0.08
N HIS A 10 -21.19 9.84 0.49
CA HIS A 10 -21.29 10.51 1.79
C HIS A 10 -21.09 9.48 2.91
N PHE A 11 -19.92 9.52 3.54
CA PHE A 11 -19.58 8.70 4.69
C PHE A 11 -19.10 9.59 5.84
N LYS A 12 -19.47 9.24 7.08
CA LYS A 12 -18.87 9.89 8.24
C LYS A 12 -17.51 9.25 8.53
N ILE A 13 -16.54 10.07 8.91
CA ILE A 13 -15.18 9.60 9.19
C ILE A 13 -15.16 8.54 10.31
N ASN A 14 -15.98 8.70 11.35
CA ASN A 14 -16.07 7.72 12.43
C ASN A 14 -16.57 6.36 11.93
N GLU A 15 -17.54 6.32 11.01
CA GLU A 15 -18.05 5.06 10.44
C GLU A 15 -16.98 4.35 9.61
N VAL A 16 -16.14 5.10 8.88
CA VAL A 16 -15.02 4.53 8.15
C VAL A 16 -13.98 3.95 9.11
N ILE A 17 -13.65 4.67 10.19
CA ILE A 17 -12.70 4.20 11.19
C ILE A 17 -13.23 2.95 11.89
N GLU A 18 -14.47 2.97 12.37
CA GLU A 18 -15.10 1.84 13.08
C GLU A 18 -15.11 0.56 12.22
N LYS A 19 -15.46 0.67 10.93
CA LYS A 19 -15.49 -0.47 10.02
C LYS A 19 -14.11 -1.03 9.67
N ASN A 20 -13.05 -0.23 9.84
CA ASN A 20 -11.70 -0.56 9.38
C ASN A 20 -10.67 -0.63 10.52
N LEU A 21 -11.10 -0.50 11.78
CA LEU A 21 -10.21 -0.30 12.92
C LEU A 21 -9.17 -1.42 13.06
N GLU A 22 -9.59 -2.68 12.89
CA GLU A 22 -8.70 -3.83 12.94
C GLU A 22 -7.66 -3.81 11.81
N MET A 23 -8.07 -3.45 10.59
CA MET A 23 -7.15 -3.32 9.45
C MET A 23 -6.14 -2.19 9.66
N LEU A 24 -6.60 -1.03 10.13
CA LEU A 24 -5.72 0.11 10.44
C LEU A 24 -4.72 -0.24 11.54
N TYR A 25 -5.16 -1.00 12.55
CA TYR A 25 -4.29 -1.50 13.61
C TYR A 25 -3.23 -2.47 13.08
N LYS A 26 -3.61 -3.43 12.22
CA LYS A 26 -2.67 -4.35 11.56
C LYS A 26 -1.62 -3.59 10.74
N LEU A 27 -2.04 -2.61 9.93
CA LEU A 27 -1.12 -1.77 9.17
C LEU A 27 -0.17 -0.98 10.09
N SER A 28 -0.69 -0.43 11.19
CA SER A 28 0.13 0.26 12.18
C SER A 28 1.19 -0.65 12.81
N LEU A 29 0.84 -1.91 13.14
CA LEU A 29 1.78 -2.90 13.66
C LEU A 29 2.87 -3.26 12.62
N ALA A 30 2.53 -3.25 11.34
CA ALA A 30 3.48 -3.42 10.24
C ALA A 30 4.44 -2.23 10.07
N GLY A 31 4.31 -1.17 10.85
CA GLY A 31 5.10 0.05 10.72
C GLY A 31 4.62 1.00 9.62
N VAL A 32 3.42 0.79 9.06
CA VAL A 32 2.79 1.73 8.12
C VAL A 32 2.36 2.99 8.88
N LYS A 33 3.05 4.10 8.62
CA LYS A 33 2.76 5.39 9.26
C LYS A 33 1.57 6.12 8.63
N THR A 34 1.36 5.95 7.33
CA THR A 34 0.25 6.57 6.60
C THR A 34 -0.32 5.61 5.55
N ILE A 35 -1.63 5.68 5.32
CA ILE A 35 -2.31 4.88 4.29
C ILE A 35 -1.76 5.20 2.89
N SER A 36 -1.46 6.47 2.60
CA SER A 36 -0.87 6.88 1.33
C SER A 36 0.46 6.16 1.08
N THR A 37 1.33 6.05 2.09
CA THR A 37 2.59 5.30 1.96
C THR A 37 2.35 3.83 1.67
N ALA A 38 1.35 3.20 2.28
CA ALA A 38 1.02 1.80 1.97
C ALA A 38 0.54 1.62 0.52
N ILE A 39 -0.29 2.55 0.02
CA ILE A 39 -0.76 2.55 -1.37
C ILE A 39 0.41 2.75 -2.35
N ASP A 40 1.31 3.69 -2.05
CA ASP A 40 2.48 3.95 -2.88
C ASP A 40 3.40 2.72 -2.93
N TYR A 41 3.69 2.11 -1.78
CA TYR A 41 4.57 0.95 -1.68
C TYR A 41 3.96 -0.28 -2.35
N TYR A 42 2.65 -0.48 -2.21
CA TYR A 42 1.92 -1.51 -2.94
C TYR A 42 2.03 -1.30 -4.46
N SER A 43 1.83 -0.07 -4.93
CA SER A 43 1.93 0.27 -6.36
C SER A 43 3.34 0.01 -6.91
N ILE A 44 4.38 0.33 -6.14
CA ILE A 44 5.78 0.03 -6.48
C ILE A 44 6.01 -1.48 -6.58
N ALA A 45 5.53 -2.26 -5.61
CA ALA A 45 5.66 -3.72 -5.63
C ALA A 45 4.95 -4.35 -6.83
N GLU A 46 3.79 -3.82 -7.22
CA GLU A 46 3.07 -4.28 -8.43
C GLU A 46 3.81 -3.94 -9.73
N VAL A 47 4.51 -2.79 -9.81
CA VAL A 47 5.43 -2.51 -10.93
C VAL A 47 6.59 -3.50 -10.94
N TYR A 48 7.20 -3.75 -9.79
CA TYR A 48 8.31 -4.70 -9.66
C TYR A 48 7.92 -6.12 -10.12
N LYS A 49 6.73 -6.59 -9.74
CA LYS A 49 6.19 -7.90 -10.18
C LYS A 49 5.93 -7.96 -11.68
N ARG A 50 5.52 -6.86 -12.32
CA ARG A 50 5.35 -6.80 -13.80
C ARG A 50 6.66 -7.02 -14.55
N TYR A 51 7.79 -6.74 -13.91
CA TYR A 51 9.13 -7.00 -14.43
C TYR A 51 9.71 -8.35 -13.97
N SER A 52 8.87 -9.32 -13.58
CA SER A 52 9.31 -10.66 -13.17
C SER A 52 10.11 -11.43 -14.23
N TRP A 53 10.02 -11.02 -15.50
CA TRP A 53 10.81 -11.56 -16.61
C TRP A 53 12.28 -11.11 -16.60
N ILE A 54 12.65 -10.09 -15.79
CA ILE A 54 14.04 -9.68 -15.60
C ILE A 54 14.67 -10.55 -14.52
N GLU A 55 15.65 -11.38 -14.90
CA GLU A 55 16.33 -12.31 -13.97
C GLU A 55 17.17 -11.57 -12.92
N SER A 56 17.80 -10.45 -13.31
CA SER A 56 18.63 -9.65 -12.41
C SER A 56 17.76 -8.84 -11.45
N ASN A 57 17.74 -9.25 -10.17
CA ASN A 57 17.07 -8.48 -9.12
C ASN A 57 17.53 -7.03 -9.03
N LYS A 58 18.83 -6.77 -9.28
CA LYS A 58 19.39 -5.41 -9.27
C LYS A 58 18.80 -4.57 -10.39
N GLU A 59 18.85 -5.07 -11.62
CA GLU A 59 18.31 -4.39 -12.80
C GLU A 59 16.80 -4.17 -12.67
N ARG A 60 16.08 -5.18 -12.17
CA ARG A 60 14.64 -5.09 -11.93
C ARG A 60 14.28 -3.98 -10.94
N LYS A 61 15.05 -3.83 -9.85
CA LYS A 61 14.88 -2.75 -8.88
C LYS A 61 15.20 -1.37 -9.49
N GLU A 62 16.25 -1.26 -10.29
CA GLU A 62 16.65 -0.02 -10.96
C GLU A 62 15.59 0.44 -11.97
N LEU A 63 15.06 -0.48 -12.78
CA LEU A 63 13.99 -0.19 -13.73
C LEU A 63 12.70 0.22 -13.03
N THR A 64 12.34 -0.48 -11.95
CA THR A 64 11.17 -0.13 -11.11
C THR A 64 11.32 1.26 -10.52
N ALA A 65 12.49 1.59 -9.98
CA ALA A 65 12.78 2.90 -9.41
C ALA A 65 12.62 4.01 -10.44
N SER A 66 13.15 3.80 -11.66
CA SER A 66 13.00 4.72 -12.79
C SER A 66 11.52 4.91 -13.18
N GLN A 67 10.79 3.82 -13.36
CA GLN A 67 9.38 3.84 -13.78
C GLN A 67 8.48 4.54 -12.74
N CYS A 68 8.72 4.27 -11.46
CA CYS A 68 7.97 4.86 -10.35
C CYS A 68 8.47 6.26 -9.96
N LYS A 69 9.57 6.75 -10.55
CA LYS A 69 10.22 8.03 -10.21
C LYS A 69 10.61 8.12 -8.73
N VAL A 70 11.15 7.03 -8.19
CA VAL A 70 11.63 6.93 -6.80
C VAL A 70 13.07 6.44 -6.76
N THR A 71 13.66 6.39 -5.56
CA THR A 71 14.99 5.80 -5.39
C THR A 71 14.91 4.27 -5.34
N VAL A 72 16.00 3.59 -5.69
CA VAL A 72 16.12 2.12 -5.48
C VAL A 72 15.88 1.77 -4.02
N LYS A 73 16.34 2.60 -3.08
CA LYS A 73 16.12 2.38 -1.64
C LYS A 73 14.63 2.38 -1.28
N THR A 74 13.84 3.25 -1.92
CA THR A 74 12.38 3.26 -1.76
C THR A 74 11.75 1.97 -2.27
N VAL A 75 12.22 1.45 -3.42
CA VAL A 75 11.77 0.14 -3.93
C VAL A 75 12.09 -0.98 -2.95
N GLU A 76 13.30 -1.01 -2.39
CA GLU A 76 13.69 -2.02 -1.41
C GLU A 76 12.83 -1.97 -0.15
N ASN A 77 12.58 -0.77 0.38
CA ASN A 77 11.72 -0.60 1.55
C ASN A 77 10.28 -1.05 1.25
N ALA A 78 9.76 -0.76 0.05
CA ALA A 78 8.43 -1.19 -0.37
C ALA A 78 8.34 -2.72 -0.44
N LEU A 79 9.32 -3.38 -1.07
CA LEU A 79 9.37 -4.84 -1.17
C LEU A 79 9.48 -5.50 0.21
N ALA A 80 10.39 -5.00 1.06
CA ALA A 80 10.57 -5.51 2.41
C ALA A 80 9.27 -5.42 3.22
N LEU A 81 8.53 -4.30 3.11
CA LEU A 81 7.24 -4.15 3.80
C LEU A 81 6.18 -5.11 3.26
N MET A 82 6.08 -5.29 1.94
CA MET A 82 5.04 -6.13 1.33
C MET A 82 5.29 -7.63 1.52
N GLU A 83 6.54 -8.02 1.77
CA GLU A 83 6.94 -9.41 2.11
C GLU A 83 6.97 -9.65 3.63
N SER A 84 6.71 -8.62 4.45
CA SER A 84 6.72 -8.76 5.91
C SER A 84 5.50 -9.53 6.40
N GLU A 85 5.73 -10.52 7.26
CA GLU A 85 4.67 -11.20 8.01
C GLU A 85 4.48 -10.51 9.38
N ILE A 86 3.23 -10.32 9.78
CA ILE A 86 2.87 -9.71 11.07
C ILE A 86 2.37 -10.81 12.00
N GLU A 87 3.12 -11.11 13.05
CA GLU A 87 2.66 -11.98 14.13
C GLU A 87 1.89 -11.15 15.17
N MET A 88 0.58 -11.37 15.27
CA MET A 88 -0.21 -10.85 16.38
C MET A 88 -0.06 -11.81 17.56
N ARG A 89 0.65 -11.40 18.60
CA ARG A 89 0.65 -12.12 19.88
C ARG A 89 -0.68 -11.84 20.58
N SER A 90 -1.48 -12.90 20.76
CA SER A 90 -2.74 -12.95 21.50
C SER A 90 -2.54 -12.70 23.00
#